data_AF-A0A2T0LAV5-F1
#
_entry.id   AF-A0A2T0LAV5-F1
#
_cell.length_a   1.000
_cell.length_b   1.000
_cell.length_c   1.000
_cell.angle_alpha   90.00
_cell.angle_beta   90.00
_cell.angle_gamma   90.00
#
_symmetry.space_group_name_H-M   'P 1'
#
loop_
_entity.id
_entity.type
_entity.pdbx_description
1 polymer ?
#
loop_
_entity_poly.entity_id
_entity_poly.type
_entity_poly.pdbx_seq_one_letter_code
_entity_poly.pdbx_strand_id
1 'polypeptide(L)'
;MNTMEHFLELRLRFREVETHRSFEVSLEELSEVLVCSTRNVKRLLKNMEKEGLIYWKPGGGRGKRSKLYFRCSLKKALLSHIQDLLQREKHSEAMDWIKREELPAEVRDACFRILLKEFSLPRIAWTDYVRMKEQASGRFRPVLISSASGKWMLVEGGRSQTAVSYRTGLSRTVERRSERE
;
A
#
# COMPACT_ATOMS: atom_id res chain seq x y z
N MET A 1 2.96 3.11 16.35
CA MET A 1 2.85 1.88 15.55
C MET A 1 2.22 0.74 16.34
N ASN A 2 1.34 -0.04 15.73
CA ASN A 2 0.74 -1.25 16.32
C ASN A 2 1.59 -2.52 16.02
N THR A 3 1.21 -3.70 16.54
CA THR A 3 1.99 -4.95 16.32
C THR A 3 2.16 -5.28 14.83
N MET A 4 1.09 -5.14 14.04
CA MET A 4 1.09 -5.42 12.60
C MET A 4 2.06 -4.52 11.85
N GLU A 5 2.09 -3.21 12.17
CA GLU A 5 3.01 -2.28 11.52
C GLU A 5 4.48 -2.61 11.82
N HIS A 6 4.81 -2.94 13.08
CA HIS A 6 6.16 -3.41 13.40
C HIS A 6 6.51 -4.71 12.64
N PHE A 7 5.54 -5.61 12.47
CA PHE A 7 5.75 -6.83 11.68
C PHE A 7 6.02 -6.49 10.21
N LEU A 8 5.28 -5.54 9.64
CA LEU A 8 5.49 -5.08 8.27
C LEU A 8 6.88 -4.46 8.08
N GLU A 9 7.36 -3.65 9.04
CA GLU A 9 8.74 -3.13 8.99
C GLU A 9 9.78 -4.25 8.96
N LEU A 10 9.65 -5.25 9.85
CA LEU A 10 10.54 -6.42 9.81
C LEU A 10 10.44 -7.14 8.46
N ARG A 11 9.24 -7.30 7.93
CA ARG A 11 9.03 -8.05 6.69
C ARG A 11 9.59 -7.31 5.47
N LEU A 12 9.52 -5.99 5.45
CA LEU A 12 10.15 -5.15 4.43
C LEU A 12 11.68 -5.21 4.53
N ARG A 13 12.23 -5.09 5.74
CA ARG A 13 13.68 -5.15 5.95
C ARG A 13 14.29 -6.49 5.56
N PHE A 14 13.59 -7.59 5.87
CA PHE A 14 14.03 -8.97 5.61
C PHE A 14 13.25 -9.59 4.45
N ARG A 15 13.01 -8.82 3.37
CA ARG A 15 12.20 -9.25 2.21
C ARG A 15 12.70 -10.52 1.53
N GLU A 16 14.01 -10.74 1.53
CA GLU A 16 14.67 -11.90 0.89
C GLU A 16 14.47 -13.19 1.68
N VAL A 17 14.11 -13.10 2.97
CA VAL A 17 13.76 -14.28 3.76
C VAL A 17 12.43 -14.82 3.26
N GLU A 18 12.42 -16.07 2.82
CA GLU A 18 11.21 -16.77 2.42
C GLU A 18 10.25 -16.94 3.61
N THR A 19 8.95 -16.81 3.34
CA THR A 19 7.94 -17.17 4.36
C THR A 19 8.07 -18.67 4.66
N HIS A 20 7.91 -19.03 5.93
CA HIS A 20 8.14 -20.38 6.43
C HIS A 20 9.59 -20.88 6.45
N ARG A 21 10.57 -19.97 6.36
CA ARG A 21 11.98 -20.30 6.55
C ARG A 21 12.56 -19.60 7.78
N SER A 22 13.30 -20.34 8.60
CA SER A 22 13.98 -19.76 9.75
C SER A 22 15.28 -19.07 9.33
N PHE A 23 15.57 -17.93 9.94
CA PHE A 23 16.84 -17.23 9.80
C PHE A 23 17.35 -16.76 11.16
N GLU A 24 18.65 -16.49 11.23
CA GLU A 24 19.28 -15.98 12.45
C GLU A 24 19.32 -14.45 12.42
N VAL A 25 19.00 -13.83 13.55
CA VAL A 25 19.00 -12.38 13.72
C VAL A 25 19.30 -12.03 15.19
N SER A 26 20.08 -11.00 15.44
CA SER A 26 20.33 -10.50 16.79
C SER A 26 19.20 -9.57 17.27
N LEU A 27 19.12 -9.34 18.58
CA LEU A 27 18.15 -8.37 19.12
C LEU A 27 18.56 -6.95 18.78
N GLU A 28 19.86 -6.72 18.63
CA GLU A 28 20.48 -5.46 18.24
C GLU A 28 20.08 -5.10 16.79
N GLU A 29 20.20 -6.04 15.86
CA GLU A 29 19.73 -5.89 14.47
C GLU A 29 18.23 -5.54 14.44
N LEU A 30 17.41 -6.24 15.24
CA LEU A 30 15.98 -5.97 15.31
C LEU A 30 15.65 -4.62 15.96
N SER A 31 16.45 -4.16 16.94
CA SER A 31 16.25 -2.84 17.56
C SER A 31 16.51 -1.68 16.62
N GLU A 32 17.49 -1.82 15.72
CA GLU A 32 17.79 -0.82 14.70
C GLU A 32 16.63 -0.71 13.70
N VAL A 33 16.10 -1.86 13.26
CA VAL A 33 14.98 -1.91 12.29
C VAL A 33 13.69 -1.35 12.89
N LEU A 34 13.41 -1.68 14.15
CA LEU A 34 12.20 -1.25 14.84
C LEU A 34 12.37 0.07 15.59
N VAL A 35 13.55 0.70 15.50
CA VAL A 35 13.92 1.95 16.16
C VAL A 35 13.51 1.97 17.63
N CYS A 36 13.85 0.93 18.38
CA CYS A 36 13.47 0.79 19.79
C CYS A 36 14.50 0.00 20.60
N SER A 37 14.39 -0.05 21.93
CA SER A 37 15.33 -0.82 22.75
C SER A 37 15.18 -2.34 22.55
N THR A 38 16.26 -3.10 22.73
CA THR A 38 16.24 -4.58 22.68
C THR A 38 15.26 -5.21 23.68
N ARG A 39 15.01 -4.52 24.82
CA ARG A 39 13.94 -4.90 25.77
C ARG A 39 12.56 -4.81 25.13
N ASN A 40 12.28 -3.72 24.40
CA ASN A 40 11.00 -3.56 23.71
C ASN A 40 10.86 -4.53 22.53
N VAL A 41 11.93 -4.81 21.79
CA VAL A 41 11.96 -5.84 20.74
C VAL A 41 11.43 -7.17 21.26
N LYS A 42 11.93 -7.66 22.41
CA LYS A 42 11.42 -8.93 23.00
C LYS A 42 9.92 -8.91 23.26
N ARG A 43 9.38 -7.77 23.71
CA ARG A 43 7.93 -7.61 23.94
C ARG A 43 7.17 -7.66 22.61
N LEU A 44 7.66 -6.95 21.59
CA LEU A 44 7.05 -6.94 20.26
C LEU A 44 7.07 -8.33 19.63
N LEU A 45 8.19 -9.07 19.70
CA LEU A 45 8.29 -10.43 19.18
C LEU A 45 7.29 -11.39 19.85
N LYS A 46 7.12 -11.31 21.17
CA LYS A 46 6.11 -12.09 21.89
C LYS A 46 4.68 -11.75 21.44
N ASN A 47 4.38 -10.47 21.21
CA ASN A 47 3.07 -10.05 20.71
C ASN A 47 2.83 -10.58 19.29
N MET A 48 3.80 -10.44 18.39
CA MET A 48 3.74 -10.97 17.02
C MET A 48 3.57 -12.50 17.01
N GLU A 49 4.23 -13.22 17.92
CA GLU A 49 4.07 -14.67 18.06
C GLU A 49 2.68 -15.06 18.56
N LYS A 50 2.12 -14.33 19.53
CA LYS A 50 0.74 -14.50 20.02
C LYS A 50 -0.29 -14.25 18.91
N GLU A 51 -0.04 -13.26 18.06
CA GLU A 51 -0.87 -12.96 16.88
C GLU A 51 -0.61 -13.92 15.71
N GLY A 52 0.28 -14.90 15.87
CA GLY A 52 0.56 -15.92 14.84
C GLY A 52 1.36 -15.42 13.63
N LEU A 53 1.95 -14.22 13.71
CA LEU A 53 2.69 -13.59 12.60
C LEU A 53 4.09 -14.18 12.42
N ILE A 54 4.73 -14.57 13.54
CA ILE A 54 6.06 -15.16 13.57
C ILE A 54 6.12 -16.37 14.48
N TYR A 55 7.23 -17.11 14.39
CA TYR A 55 7.77 -17.93 15.47
C TYR A 55 9.14 -17.36 15.86
N TRP A 56 9.41 -17.27 17.15
CA TRP A 56 10.67 -16.72 17.65
C TRP A 56 11.29 -17.61 18.73
N LYS A 57 12.54 -18.03 18.51
CA LYS A 57 13.34 -18.74 19.49
C LYS A 57 14.47 -17.84 20.00
N PRO A 58 14.52 -17.50 21.29
CA PRO A 58 15.57 -16.66 21.85
C PRO A 58 16.95 -17.33 21.74
N GLY A 59 17.98 -16.55 21.43
CA GLY A 59 19.37 -17.00 21.51
C GLY A 59 19.81 -17.18 22.96
N GLY A 60 20.59 -18.23 23.25
CA GLY A 60 20.96 -18.62 24.62
C GLY A 60 22.07 -17.78 25.29
N GLY A 61 22.03 -16.44 25.21
CA GLY A 61 22.98 -15.55 25.91
C GLY A 61 23.46 -14.31 25.13
N ARG A 62 24.37 -13.53 25.75
CA ARG A 62 24.99 -12.34 25.14
C ARG A 62 25.71 -12.71 23.85
N GLY A 63 25.40 -12.01 22.75
CA GLY A 63 25.98 -12.23 21.42
C GLY A 63 25.40 -13.40 20.62
N LYS A 64 24.49 -14.21 21.19
CA LYS A 64 23.87 -15.31 20.44
C LYS A 64 22.67 -14.82 19.63
N ARG A 65 22.67 -15.15 18.34
CA ARG A 65 21.56 -14.82 17.43
C ARG A 65 20.30 -15.61 17.81
N SER A 66 19.17 -14.93 17.74
CA SER A 66 17.84 -15.54 17.82
C SER A 66 17.49 -16.21 16.50
N LYS A 67 16.66 -17.26 16.55
CA LYS A 67 16.03 -17.80 15.34
C LYS A 67 14.66 -17.18 15.19
N LEU A 68 14.43 -16.51 14.07
CA LEU A 68 13.14 -15.92 13.71
C LEU A 68 12.60 -16.62 12.46
N TYR A 69 11.29 -16.76 12.41
CA TYR A 69 10.58 -17.43 11.33
C TYR A 69 9.31 -16.64 11.02
N PHE A 70 9.12 -16.23 9.77
CA PHE A 70 7.89 -15.54 9.35
C PHE A 70 6.80 -16.56 8.99
N ARG A 71 5.64 -16.45 9.65
CA ARG A 71 4.44 -17.27 9.34
C ARG A 71 3.54 -16.64 8.29
N CYS A 72 3.72 -15.35 8.02
CA CYS A 72 2.94 -14.60 7.04
C CYS A 72 3.84 -13.96 5.98
N SER A 73 3.35 -13.85 4.74
CA SER A 73 4.05 -13.14 3.67
C SER A 73 3.82 -11.63 3.76
N LEU A 74 4.74 -10.84 3.20
CA LEU A 74 4.58 -9.37 3.12
C LEU A 74 3.25 -9.02 2.46
N LYS A 75 2.97 -9.65 1.31
CA LYS A 75 1.74 -9.43 0.54
C LYS A 75 0.50 -9.66 1.40
N LYS A 76 0.41 -10.82 2.07
CA LYS A 76 -0.77 -11.17 2.86
C LYS A 76 -0.95 -10.22 4.04
N ALA A 77 0.12 -9.94 4.78
CA ALA A 77 0.05 -9.06 5.95
C ALA A 77 -0.31 -7.62 5.55
N LEU A 78 0.31 -7.08 4.49
CA LEU A 78 0.06 -5.71 4.08
C LEU A 78 -1.35 -5.55 3.52
N LEU A 79 -1.84 -6.49 2.70
CA LEU A 79 -3.22 -6.42 2.20
C LEU A 79 -4.23 -6.42 3.36
N SER A 80 -4.02 -7.27 4.37
CA SER A 80 -4.85 -7.29 5.58
C SER A 80 -4.79 -5.97 6.34
N HIS A 81 -3.61 -5.38 6.48
CA HIS A 81 -3.42 -4.09 7.16
C HIS A 81 -4.09 -2.94 6.41
N ILE A 82 -3.94 -2.89 5.08
CA ILE A 82 -4.63 -1.90 4.24
C ILE A 82 -6.15 -2.04 4.37
N GLN A 83 -6.69 -3.26 4.33
CA GLN A 83 -8.12 -3.48 4.52
C GLN A 83 -8.61 -2.97 5.89
N ASP A 84 -7.88 -3.25 6.97
CA ASP A 84 -8.21 -2.75 8.31
C ASP A 84 -8.16 -1.22 8.38
N LEU A 85 -7.15 -0.58 7.77
CA LEU A 85 -7.06 0.87 7.70
C LEU A 85 -8.25 1.48 6.94
N LEU A 86 -8.66 0.87 5.83
CA LEU A 86 -9.80 1.35 5.03
C LEU A 86 -11.13 1.19 5.78
N GLN A 87 -11.34 0.05 6.46
CA GLN A 87 -12.51 -0.15 7.33
C GLN A 87 -12.60 0.87 8.47
N ARG A 88 -11.47 1.44 8.90
CA ARG A 88 -11.39 2.48 9.92
C ARG A 88 -11.33 3.89 9.33
N GLU A 89 -11.61 4.05 8.04
CA GLU A 89 -11.56 5.33 7.30
C GLU A 89 -10.19 6.03 7.32
N LYS A 90 -9.11 5.30 7.62
CA LYS A 90 -7.72 5.81 7.70
C LYS A 90 -7.05 5.81 6.32
N HIS A 91 -7.66 6.51 5.37
CA HIS A 91 -7.28 6.46 3.96
C HIS A 91 -5.89 7.02 3.68
N SER A 92 -5.51 8.11 4.37
CA SER A 92 -4.19 8.72 4.25
C SER A 92 -3.09 7.75 4.70
N GLU A 93 -3.27 7.10 5.86
CA GLU A 93 -2.32 6.10 6.38
C GLU A 93 -2.18 4.90 5.42
N ALA A 94 -3.30 4.44 4.85
CA ALA A 94 -3.27 3.36 3.86
C ALA A 94 -2.47 3.76 2.62
N MET A 95 -2.64 5.00 2.13
CA MET A 95 -1.90 5.51 0.99
C MET A 95 -0.40 5.66 1.29
N ASP A 96 -0.04 6.11 2.49
CA ASP A 96 1.37 6.26 2.91
C ASP A 96 2.09 4.90 2.92
N TRP A 97 1.42 3.83 3.37
CA TRP A 97 1.95 2.47 3.30
C TRP A 97 2.17 2.00 1.85
N ILE A 98 1.25 2.30 0.93
CA ILE A 98 1.32 1.88 -0.47
C ILE A 98 2.43 2.62 -1.24
N LYS A 99 2.66 3.89 -0.90
CA LYS A 99 3.64 4.77 -1.58
C LYS A 99 5.10 4.48 -1.24
N ARG A 100 5.38 3.67 -0.22
CA ARG A 100 6.75 3.31 0.16
C ARG A 100 7.54 2.73 -1.02
N GLU A 101 8.76 3.21 -1.20
CA GLU A 101 9.61 2.86 -2.35
C GLU A 101 10.09 1.41 -2.26
N GLU A 102 10.27 0.91 -1.05
CA GLU A 102 10.77 -0.43 -0.71
C GLU A 102 9.76 -1.54 -1.05
N LEU A 103 8.51 -1.17 -1.37
CA LEU A 103 7.44 -2.11 -1.64
C LEU A 103 7.61 -2.76 -3.03
N PRO A 104 7.58 -4.10 -3.14
CA PRO A 104 7.59 -4.77 -4.44
C PRO A 104 6.39 -4.34 -5.30
N ALA A 105 6.61 -4.15 -6.60
CA ALA A 105 5.58 -3.67 -7.53
C ALA A 105 4.30 -4.54 -7.49
N GLU A 106 4.45 -5.86 -7.45
CA GLU A 106 3.33 -6.80 -7.36
C GLU A 106 2.47 -6.58 -6.10
N VAL A 107 3.11 -6.32 -4.96
CA VAL A 107 2.42 -6.07 -3.69
C VAL A 107 1.74 -4.70 -3.72
N ARG A 108 2.43 -3.69 -4.24
CA ARG A 108 1.91 -2.33 -4.43
C ARG A 108 0.64 -2.35 -5.29
N ASP A 109 0.70 -3.02 -6.44
CA ASP A 109 -0.44 -3.17 -7.36
C ASP A 109 -1.60 -3.89 -6.67
N ALA A 110 -1.32 -4.93 -5.88
CA ALA A 110 -2.35 -5.62 -5.13
C ALA A 110 -3.05 -4.72 -4.10
N CYS A 111 -2.30 -3.88 -3.38
CA CYS A 111 -2.87 -2.92 -2.43
C CYS A 111 -3.68 -1.83 -3.14
N PHE A 112 -3.17 -1.29 -4.26
CA PHE A 112 -3.90 -0.33 -5.08
C PHE A 112 -5.24 -0.88 -5.57
N ARG A 113 -5.31 -2.15 -5.96
CA ARG A 113 -6.59 -2.77 -6.35
C ARG A 113 -7.61 -2.79 -5.22
N ILE A 114 -7.19 -3.01 -3.98
CA ILE A 114 -8.09 -2.97 -2.83
C ILE A 114 -8.58 -1.53 -2.61
N LEU A 115 -7.64 -0.59 -2.61
CA LEU A 115 -7.92 0.84 -2.44
C LEU A 115 -8.95 1.32 -3.48
N LEU A 116 -8.75 1.00 -4.76
CA LEU A 116 -9.61 1.43 -5.85
C LEU A 116 -11.00 0.79 -5.82
N LYS A 117 -11.11 -0.45 -5.30
CA LYS A 117 -12.41 -1.08 -5.06
C LYS A 117 -13.17 -0.36 -3.96
N GLU A 118 -12.51 -0.03 -2.85
CA GLU A 118 -13.11 0.69 -1.73
C GLU A 118 -13.66 2.04 -2.18
N PHE A 119 -12.87 2.79 -2.96
CA PHE A 119 -13.30 4.08 -3.47
C PHE A 119 -14.30 4.02 -4.63
N SER A 120 -14.63 2.80 -5.12
CA SER A 120 -15.61 2.52 -6.17
C SER A 120 -15.77 3.71 -7.10
N LEU A 121 -14.75 3.96 -7.95
CA LEU A 121 -14.78 5.04 -8.93
C LEU A 121 -16.18 5.01 -9.57
N PRO A 122 -17.04 6.02 -9.41
CA PRO A 122 -18.46 5.87 -9.76
C PRO A 122 -18.73 5.57 -11.24
N ARG A 123 -17.70 5.49 -12.10
CA ARG A 123 -17.78 5.40 -13.55
C ARG A 123 -16.68 4.58 -14.25
N ILE A 124 -15.71 3.97 -13.55
CA ILE A 124 -14.61 3.22 -14.21
C ILE A 124 -14.38 1.92 -13.44
N ALA A 125 -14.73 0.77 -14.04
CA ALA A 125 -14.38 -0.51 -13.46
C ALA A 125 -12.86 -0.71 -13.56
N TRP A 126 -12.25 -1.40 -12.58
CA TRP A 126 -10.80 -1.71 -12.61
C TRP A 126 -10.37 -2.40 -13.91
N THR A 127 -11.26 -3.23 -14.48
CA THR A 127 -11.06 -3.88 -15.79
C THR A 127 -10.90 -2.88 -16.93
N ASP A 128 -11.60 -1.75 -16.86
CA ASP A 128 -11.51 -0.70 -17.88
C ASP A 128 -10.20 0.06 -17.74
N TYR A 129 -9.75 0.35 -16.52
CA TYR A 129 -8.43 0.94 -16.26
C TYR A 129 -7.29 0.06 -16.80
N VAL A 130 -7.32 -1.25 -16.51
CA VAL A 130 -6.29 -2.19 -17.00
C VAL A 130 -6.29 -2.23 -18.52
N ARG A 131 -7.47 -2.39 -19.14
CA ARG A 131 -7.63 -2.39 -20.60
C ARG A 131 -7.08 -1.10 -21.21
N MET A 132 -7.41 0.05 -20.65
CA MET A 132 -6.91 1.35 -21.12
C MET A 132 -5.39 1.49 -20.99
N LYS A 133 -4.80 0.98 -19.90
CA LYS A 133 -3.33 0.99 -19.70
C LYS A 133 -2.61 0.08 -20.69
N GLU A 134 -3.17 -1.08 -21.01
CA GLU A 134 -2.59 -2.04 -21.96
C GLU A 134 -2.75 -1.59 -23.42
N GLN A 135 -3.86 -0.92 -23.75
CA GLN A 135 -4.15 -0.40 -25.09
C GLN A 135 -3.51 0.97 -25.37
N ALA A 136 -2.96 1.63 -24.34
CA ALA A 136 -2.25 2.89 -24.44
C ALA A 136 -0.99 2.76 -25.32
N SER A 137 -1.18 2.97 -26.63
CA SER A 137 -0.14 2.95 -27.63
C SER A 137 0.55 4.32 -27.69
N GLY A 138 1.79 4.36 -27.20
CA GLY A 138 2.84 5.34 -27.54
C GLY A 138 2.69 6.80 -27.06
N ARG A 139 1.49 7.37 -26.97
CA ARG A 139 1.31 8.82 -26.73
C ARG A 139 0.55 9.16 -25.46
N PHE A 140 -0.58 8.50 -25.21
CA PHE A 140 -1.40 8.72 -24.03
C PHE A 140 -1.04 7.71 -22.93
N ARG A 141 -0.53 8.17 -21.79
CA ARG A 141 -0.23 7.32 -20.63
C ARG A 141 -1.20 7.61 -19.49
N PRO A 142 -2.30 6.88 -19.32
CA PRO A 142 -3.25 7.18 -18.25
C PRO A 142 -2.58 7.07 -16.87
N VAL A 143 -2.64 8.14 -16.09
CA VAL A 143 -2.22 8.19 -14.68
C VAL A 143 -3.44 8.54 -13.84
N LEU A 144 -3.65 7.80 -12.76
CA LEU A 144 -4.69 8.12 -11.80
C LEU A 144 -4.14 9.09 -10.75
N ILE A 145 -4.80 10.24 -10.55
CA ILE A 145 -4.46 11.21 -9.52
C ILE A 145 -5.64 11.39 -8.56
N SER A 146 -5.34 11.62 -7.28
CA SER A 146 -6.34 12.04 -6.29
C SER A 146 -6.32 13.56 -6.15
N SER A 147 -7.49 14.20 -6.21
CA SER A 147 -7.62 15.63 -5.93
C SER A 147 -7.53 15.90 -4.42
N ALA A 148 -7.24 17.15 -4.05
CA ALA A 148 -7.31 17.61 -2.66
C ALA A 148 -8.71 17.42 -2.02
N SER A 149 -9.76 17.30 -2.84
CA SER A 149 -11.14 17.03 -2.41
C SER A 149 -11.49 15.53 -2.36
N GLY A 150 -10.51 14.64 -2.54
CA GLY A 150 -10.71 13.19 -2.49
C GLY A 150 -11.36 12.59 -3.76
N LYS A 151 -11.45 13.36 -4.85
CA LYS A 151 -11.95 12.87 -6.15
C LYS A 151 -10.80 12.29 -6.95
N TRP A 152 -10.96 11.07 -7.43
CA TRP A 152 -10.00 10.44 -8.32
C TRP A 152 -10.25 10.84 -9.78
N MET A 153 -9.19 11.18 -10.50
CA MET A 153 -9.22 11.58 -11.90
C MET A 153 -8.19 10.80 -12.70
N LEU A 154 -8.55 10.42 -13.93
CA LEU A 154 -7.60 9.90 -14.90
C LEU A 154 -7.03 11.07 -15.70
N VAL A 155 -5.71 11.19 -15.76
CA VAL A 155 -5.00 12.23 -16.51
C VAL A 155 -3.99 11.61 -17.47
N GLU A 156 -3.59 12.35 -18.50
CA GLU A 156 -2.50 11.95 -19.39
C GLU A 156 -1.14 12.20 -18.71
N GLY A 157 -0.38 11.13 -18.52
CA GLY A 157 0.96 11.12 -17.97
C GLY A 157 2.02 11.46 -19.02
N GLY A 158 2.33 12.74 -19.13
CA GLY A 158 3.47 13.29 -19.87
C GLY A 158 3.88 14.59 -19.19
N ARG A 159 5.16 14.99 -19.29
CA ARG A 159 5.66 16.21 -18.63
C ARG A 159 4.73 17.40 -18.89
N SER A 160 4.04 17.85 -17.85
CA SER A 160 3.53 19.21 -17.78
C SER A 160 4.06 19.81 -16.50
N GLN A 161 5.22 20.48 -16.62
CA GLN A 161 5.42 21.70 -15.84
C GLN A 161 4.24 22.62 -16.18
N THR A 162 3.77 23.37 -15.19
CA THR A 162 2.54 24.19 -15.18
C THR A 162 1.21 23.42 -15.11
N ALA A 163 0.62 23.49 -13.91
CA ALA A 163 -0.79 23.27 -13.67
C ALA A 163 -1.61 24.24 -14.54
N VAL A 164 -2.11 23.75 -15.67
CA VAL A 164 -3.12 24.47 -16.44
C VAL A 164 -4.48 24.11 -15.85
N SER A 165 -5.06 25.07 -15.15
CA SER A 165 -6.48 25.13 -14.82
C SER A 165 -7.29 25.00 -16.11
N TYR A 166 -7.88 23.83 -16.35
CA TYR A 166 -8.93 23.70 -17.35
C TYR A 166 -10.21 24.29 -16.73
N ARG A 167 -10.57 25.52 -17.12
CA ARG A 167 -11.96 25.97 -17.01
C ARG A 167 -12.80 24.98 -17.83
N THR A 168 -13.64 24.22 -17.16
CA THR A 168 -14.67 23.40 -17.80
C THR A 168 -15.61 24.31 -18.57
N GLY A 169 -15.39 24.42 -19.88
CA GLY A 169 -16.38 24.92 -20.83
C GLY A 169 -17.47 23.88 -21.04
N LEU A 170 -18.37 23.71 -20.06
CA LEU A 170 -19.70 23.17 -20.30
C LEU A 170 -20.68 24.35 -20.28
N SER A 171 -20.73 25.09 -21.38
CA SER A 171 -21.92 25.84 -21.76
C SER A 171 -22.50 25.14 -22.98
N ARG A 172 -23.45 24.24 -22.74
CA ARG A 172 -24.52 23.96 -23.70
C ARG A 172 -25.84 24.14 -22.97
N THR A 173 -26.30 25.38 -23.05
CA THR A 173 -27.68 25.80 -22.84
C THR A 173 -28.59 24.87 -23.65
N VAL A 174 -29.55 24.25 -22.96
CA VAL A 174 -30.68 23.57 -23.61
C VAL A 174 -31.61 24.66 -24.12
N GLU A 175 -31.49 24.98 -25.41
CA GLU A 175 -32.44 25.86 -26.10
C GLU A 175 -33.59 25.00 -26.61
N ARG A 176 -34.79 25.24 -26.06
CA ARG A 176 -36.06 24.68 -26.54
C ARG A 176 -36.25 25.11 -28.00
N ARG A 177 -36.23 24.17 -28.95
CA ARG A 177 -36.83 24.39 -30.26
C ARG A 177 -38.32 24.14 -30.17
N SER A 178 -39.09 25.22 -30.34
CA SER A 178 -40.49 25.17 -30.76
C SER A 178 -40.56 24.61 -32.18
N GLU A 179 -41.24 23.49 -32.36
CA GLU A 179 -41.78 23.11 -33.65
C GLU A 179 -43.09 23.89 -33.84
N ARG A 180 -43.09 24.75 -34.88
CA ARG A 180 -44.32 25.23 -35.52
C ARG A 180 -44.62 24.24 -36.63
N GLU A 181 -45.85 23.74 -36.65
CA GLU A 181 -46.74 23.81 -37.81
C GLU A 181 -48.13 24.20 -37.30
#